data_AF-A0A1F5ATF6-F1
#
_entry.id   AF-A0A1F5ATF6-F1
#
_cell.length_a   1.000
_cell.length_b   1.000
_cell.length_c   1.000
_cell.angle_alpha   90.00
_cell.angle_beta   90.00
_cell.angle_gamma   90.00
#
_symmetry.space_group_name_H-M   'P 1'
#
loop_
_entity.id
_entity.type
_entity.pdbx_description
1 polymer ?
#
loop_
_entity_poly.entity_id
_entity_poly.type
_entity_poly.pdbx_seq_one_letter_code
_entity_poly.pdbx_strand_id
1 'polypeptide(L)'
;MNRRTALAGAFLFLLAIHAQGMTAMTENITDFFKILPKSVAGWTKPETPAVYAPDTLSNYIDGGAELYLSYNFKSALSVKYTDQAENEIVLDIFDMGSSFDAFGVFAHSRESIDGAFGQGSEYAAGLLTFWKDRYYVAILAYPETPAKKDVVFELGRTVAGAIPVEGALPPVLALLPPENLIPESVHFFHHYVWLNSFYFVSNDNVLNIAGDTPAALGRYRQAGAAFYLLLVRYPDSARAAAAAALFREKILNAAPDGLGKLSDGRWAGLRRRGDLVAAVFGAPDPASVKAMLDKIKD
;
A
#
# COMPACT_ATOMS: atom_id res chain seq x y z
N MET A 1 -76.81 -24.09 -0.10
CA MET A 1 -75.87 -24.13 -1.23
C MET A 1 -74.90 -22.96 -1.07
N ASN A 2 -73.66 -23.27 -0.71
CA ASN A 2 -72.44 -22.45 -0.60
C ASN A 2 -72.52 -20.92 -0.75
N ARG A 3 -72.05 -20.20 0.29
CA ARG A 3 -70.79 -19.42 0.24
C ARG A 3 -70.35 -18.98 1.63
N ARG A 4 -69.14 -19.44 2.01
CA ARG A 4 -68.34 -19.01 3.17
C ARG A 4 -67.69 -17.66 2.88
N THR A 5 -67.51 -16.81 3.88
CA THR A 5 -66.53 -15.71 3.94
C THR A 5 -66.42 -15.30 5.42
N ALA A 6 -65.55 -15.94 6.22
CA ALA A 6 -64.13 -15.63 6.45
C ALA A 6 -63.92 -14.36 7.32
N LEU A 7 -63.70 -14.58 8.63
CA LEU A 7 -63.11 -13.63 9.57
C LEU A 7 -61.71 -13.23 9.08
N ALA A 8 -61.46 -11.94 8.91
CA ALA A 8 -60.11 -11.40 8.74
C ALA A 8 -59.56 -11.05 10.14
N GLY A 9 -58.70 -11.92 10.67
CA GLY A 9 -57.86 -11.61 11.83
C GLY A 9 -56.67 -10.77 11.39
N ALA A 10 -56.52 -9.58 11.98
CA ALA A 10 -55.34 -8.74 11.78
C ALA A 10 -54.19 -9.25 12.65
N PHE A 11 -53.18 -9.87 12.03
CA PHE A 11 -51.90 -10.17 12.66
C PHE A 11 -51.04 -8.90 12.65
N LEU A 12 -50.84 -8.29 13.83
CA LEU A 12 -49.82 -7.27 14.06
C LEU A 12 -48.44 -7.95 14.07
N PHE A 13 -47.67 -7.78 13.00
CA PHE A 13 -46.22 -8.04 13.02
C PHE A 13 -45.51 -6.88 13.72
N LEU A 14 -45.13 -7.08 14.98
CA LEU A 14 -44.16 -6.23 15.68
C LEU A 14 -42.79 -6.49 15.05
N LEU A 15 -42.32 -5.54 14.23
CA LEU A 15 -40.94 -5.52 13.75
C LEU A 15 -40.03 -5.18 14.94
N ALA A 16 -39.39 -6.18 15.52
CA ALA A 16 -38.29 -5.98 16.46
C ALA A 16 -37.06 -5.50 15.68
N ILE A 17 -36.89 -4.17 15.59
CA ILE A 17 -35.65 -3.57 15.09
C ILE A 17 -34.55 -3.89 16.10
N HIS A 18 -33.77 -4.93 15.80
CA HIS A 18 -32.53 -5.19 16.51
C HIS A 18 -31.53 -4.14 16.05
N ALA A 19 -31.30 -3.14 16.89
CA ALA A 19 -30.17 -2.24 16.75
C ALA A 19 -28.88 -3.06 16.93
N GLN A 20 -28.35 -3.58 15.83
CA GLN A 20 -26.96 -4.02 15.80
C GLN A 20 -26.10 -2.78 16.05
N GLY A 21 -25.21 -2.88 17.04
CA GLY A 21 -24.42 -1.77 17.51
C GLY A 21 -23.72 -1.07 16.36
N MET A 22 -23.94 0.24 16.25
CA MET A 22 -23.01 1.13 15.56
C MET A 22 -21.66 0.98 16.24
N THR A 23 -20.79 0.13 15.69
CA THR A 23 -19.37 0.20 15.97
C THR A 23 -18.94 1.62 15.61
N ALA A 24 -18.50 2.37 16.63
CA ALA A 24 -17.98 3.72 16.43
C ALA A 24 -16.90 3.65 15.35
N MET A 25 -17.02 4.48 14.32
CA MET A 25 -15.95 4.61 13.33
C MET A 25 -14.71 5.13 14.06
N THR A 26 -13.59 4.46 13.88
CA THR A 26 -12.29 4.86 14.41
C THR A 26 -11.83 6.11 13.64
N GLU A 27 -12.36 7.28 14.02
CA GLU A 27 -11.97 8.57 13.42
C GLU A 27 -10.60 9.04 13.93
N ASN A 28 -10.21 8.62 15.14
CA ASN A 28 -8.95 8.97 15.77
C ASN A 28 -8.09 7.72 16.03
N ILE A 29 -6.79 7.81 15.77
CA ILE A 29 -5.81 6.72 15.98
C ILE A 29 -5.89 6.12 17.40
N THR A 30 -6.23 6.92 18.42
CA THR A 30 -6.32 6.48 19.82
C THR A 30 -7.53 5.60 20.12
N ASP A 31 -8.54 5.56 19.25
CA ASP A 31 -9.69 4.68 19.45
C ASP A 31 -9.32 3.20 19.30
N PHE A 32 -8.29 2.87 18.50
CA PHE A 32 -7.73 1.52 18.46
C PHE A 32 -7.25 1.06 19.84
N PHE A 33 -6.64 1.95 20.63
CA PHE A 33 -6.18 1.60 21.97
C PHE A 33 -7.32 1.15 22.90
N LYS A 34 -8.53 1.71 22.72
CA LYS A 34 -9.72 1.32 23.50
C LYS A 34 -10.24 -0.06 23.09
N ILE A 35 -10.13 -0.39 21.80
CA ILE A 35 -10.61 -1.66 21.21
C ILE A 35 -9.65 -2.81 21.51
N LEU A 36 -8.35 -2.53 21.58
CA LEU A 36 -7.33 -3.54 21.87
C LEU A 36 -7.54 -4.21 23.23
N PRO A 37 -7.39 -5.55 23.32
CA PRO A 37 -7.62 -6.28 24.56
C PRO A 37 -6.61 -5.86 25.63
N LYS A 38 -7.07 -5.72 26.88
CA LYS A 38 -6.16 -5.42 28.01
C LYS A 38 -5.06 -6.49 28.17
N SER A 39 -5.43 -7.74 27.94
CA SER A 39 -4.51 -8.87 27.94
C SER A 39 -4.89 -9.89 26.88
N VAL A 40 -3.91 -10.57 26.31
CA VAL A 40 -4.06 -11.65 25.33
C VAL A 40 -3.04 -12.74 25.61
N ALA A 41 -3.49 -13.97 25.89
CA ALA A 41 -2.61 -15.12 26.17
C ALA A 41 -1.44 -14.86 27.15
N GLY A 42 -1.68 -14.10 28.23
CA GLY A 42 -0.66 -13.75 29.23
C GLY A 42 0.18 -12.50 28.92
N TRP A 43 -0.01 -11.89 27.76
CA TRP A 43 0.57 -10.61 27.38
C TRP A 43 -0.36 -9.47 27.80
N THR A 44 0.18 -8.39 28.33
CA THR A 44 -0.61 -7.26 28.86
C THR A 44 -0.22 -5.96 28.16
N LYS A 45 -1.21 -5.16 27.76
CA LYS A 45 -0.98 -3.84 27.16
C LYS A 45 -0.66 -2.81 28.26
N PRO A 46 0.05 -1.71 27.95
CA PRO A 46 0.33 -0.65 28.92
C PRO A 46 -0.94 0.12 29.29
N GLU A 47 -0.89 0.92 30.35
CA GLU A 47 -2.02 1.78 30.76
C GLU A 47 -2.29 2.93 29.77
N THR A 48 -1.25 3.37 29.06
CA THR A 48 -1.31 4.48 28.09
C THR A 48 -0.54 4.11 26.83
N PRO A 49 -1.04 4.45 25.63
CA PRO A 49 -0.31 4.20 24.40
C PRO A 49 0.74 5.28 24.13
N ALA A 50 1.72 4.97 23.29
CA ALA A 50 2.54 5.99 22.64
C ALA A 50 1.85 6.44 21.34
N VAL A 51 1.81 7.75 21.11
CA VAL A 51 1.26 8.34 19.90
C VAL A 51 2.30 9.27 19.28
N TYR A 52 2.48 9.16 17.97
CA TYR A 52 3.44 9.96 17.23
C TYR A 52 2.73 10.75 16.13
N ALA A 53 3.15 11.99 15.97
CA ALA A 53 2.74 12.92 14.91
C ALA A 53 3.91 13.12 13.93
N PRO A 54 3.70 13.79 12.77
CA PRO A 54 4.74 13.90 11.75
C PRO A 54 6.06 14.50 12.25
N ASP A 55 6.00 15.44 13.20
CA ASP A 55 7.15 16.11 13.81
C ASP A 55 7.87 15.27 14.89
N THR A 56 7.25 14.18 15.35
CA THR A 56 7.77 13.33 16.43
C THR A 56 8.06 11.91 15.97
N LEU A 57 7.69 11.52 14.75
CA LEU A 57 7.89 10.17 14.23
C LEU A 57 9.37 9.76 14.17
N SER A 58 10.27 10.70 13.87
CA SER A 58 11.72 10.43 13.84
C SER A 58 12.29 10.03 15.20
N ASN A 59 11.66 10.43 16.31
CA ASN A 59 12.08 10.01 17.65
C ASN A 59 11.74 8.54 17.92
N TYR A 60 10.82 7.97 17.13
CA TYR A 60 10.37 6.59 17.25
C TYR A 60 11.03 5.67 16.22
N ILE A 61 11.04 6.09 14.94
CA ILE A 61 11.61 5.33 13.83
C ILE A 61 12.84 6.06 13.30
N ASP A 62 13.96 5.89 13.99
CA ASP A 62 15.23 6.51 13.60
C ASP A 62 15.71 5.97 12.24
N GLY A 63 16.00 6.88 11.32
CA GLY A 63 16.39 6.58 9.93
C GLY A 63 15.28 6.02 9.01
N GLY A 64 14.12 5.61 9.55
CA GLY A 64 13.02 5.03 8.77
C GLY A 64 11.77 5.92 8.64
N ALA A 65 11.66 6.99 9.42
CA ALA A 65 10.50 7.89 9.41
C ALA A 65 10.22 8.53 8.03
N GLU A 66 11.28 8.79 7.24
CA GLU A 66 11.17 9.41 5.92
C GLU A 66 10.27 8.63 4.95
N LEU A 67 10.25 7.30 5.07
CA LEU A 67 9.33 6.45 4.32
C LEU A 67 7.90 6.90 4.56
N TYR A 68 7.42 6.80 5.80
CA TYR A 68 6.05 7.14 6.16
C TYR A 68 5.71 8.61 5.85
N LEU A 69 6.61 9.54 6.15
CA LEU A 69 6.41 10.97 5.89
C LEU A 69 6.22 11.27 4.40
N SER A 70 6.96 10.57 3.53
CA SER A 70 6.81 10.71 2.08
C SER A 70 5.46 10.20 1.56
N TYR A 71 4.73 9.40 2.34
CA TYR A 71 3.38 8.90 2.09
C TYR A 71 2.33 9.64 2.95
N ASN A 72 2.50 10.95 3.16
CA ASN A 72 1.50 11.82 3.80
C ASN A 72 1.06 11.43 5.22
N PHE A 73 1.87 10.64 5.94
CA PHE A 73 1.65 10.19 7.32
C PHE A 73 0.95 11.23 8.21
N LYS A 74 -0.07 10.78 8.96
CA LYS A 74 -0.87 11.63 9.85
C LYS A 74 -0.56 11.39 11.31
N SER A 75 -0.56 10.13 11.74
CA SER A 75 -0.23 9.76 13.12
C SER A 75 0.03 8.26 13.23
N ALA A 76 0.74 7.85 14.28
CA ALA A 76 0.94 6.45 14.63
C ALA A 76 0.53 6.20 16.08
N LEU A 77 -0.05 5.04 16.34
CA LEU A 77 -0.25 4.47 17.66
C LEU A 77 0.72 3.30 17.82
N SER A 78 1.57 3.33 18.85
CA SER A 78 2.42 2.19 19.21
C SER A 78 2.02 1.64 20.57
N VAL A 79 1.80 0.33 20.62
CA VAL A 79 1.38 -0.41 21.82
C VAL A 79 2.32 -1.59 22.02
N LYS A 80 3.02 -1.60 23.16
CA LYS A 80 3.96 -2.65 23.54
C LYS A 80 3.31 -3.60 24.55
N TYR A 81 2.91 -4.78 24.09
CA TYR A 81 2.43 -5.85 24.96
C TYR A 81 3.61 -6.55 25.61
N THR A 82 3.54 -6.79 26.93
CA THR A 82 4.60 -7.48 27.68
C THR A 82 4.08 -8.72 28.41
N ASP A 83 4.92 -9.76 28.49
CA ASP A 83 4.67 -10.93 29.34
C ASP A 83 5.37 -10.81 30.71
N GLN A 84 5.30 -11.86 31.54
CA GLN A 84 5.93 -11.89 32.87
C GLN A 84 7.47 -11.86 32.84
N ALA A 85 8.07 -12.19 31.70
CA ALA A 85 9.52 -12.22 31.50
C ALA A 85 10.01 -10.94 30.78
N GLU A 86 9.15 -9.92 30.69
CA GLU A 86 9.43 -8.65 30.01
C GLU A 86 9.76 -8.80 28.52
N ASN A 87 9.37 -9.91 27.89
CA ASN A 87 9.40 -10.01 26.44
C ASN A 87 8.37 -9.05 25.84
N GLU A 88 8.58 -8.64 24.59
CA GLU A 88 7.76 -7.63 23.93
C GLU A 88 7.12 -8.15 22.64
N ILE A 89 5.87 -7.74 22.42
CA ILE A 89 5.20 -7.72 21.12
C ILE A 89 4.79 -6.28 20.85
N VAL A 90 5.30 -5.69 19.78
CA VAL A 90 5.05 -4.29 19.43
C VAL A 90 4.01 -4.25 18.32
N LEU A 91 2.88 -3.59 18.57
CA LEU A 91 1.83 -3.30 17.60
C LEU A 91 1.90 -1.81 17.24
N ASP A 92 2.13 -1.54 15.96
CA ASP A 92 2.12 -0.21 15.38
C ASP A 92 0.98 -0.08 14.38
N ILE A 93 0.16 0.95 14.56
CA ILE A 93 -0.93 1.31 13.64
C ILE A 93 -0.61 2.71 13.12
N PHE A 94 -0.42 2.82 11.81
CA PHE A 94 -0.11 4.06 11.11
C PHE A 94 -1.34 4.53 10.34
N ASP A 95 -1.75 5.75 10.60
CA ASP A 95 -2.71 6.48 9.78
C ASP A 95 -1.96 7.22 8.68
N MET A 96 -2.12 6.75 7.44
CA MET A 96 -1.46 7.30 6.26
C MET A 96 -2.31 8.37 5.56
N GLY A 97 -3.47 8.72 6.12
CA GLY A 97 -4.36 9.75 5.57
C GLY A 97 -5.17 9.33 4.34
N SER A 98 -4.70 8.36 3.56
CA SER A 98 -5.42 7.78 2.43
C SER A 98 -5.11 6.29 2.27
N SER A 99 -6.01 5.56 1.62
CA SER A 99 -5.78 4.14 1.30
C SER A 99 -4.65 3.93 0.30
N PHE A 100 -4.37 4.93 -0.53
CA PHE A 100 -3.28 4.89 -1.51
C PHE A 100 -1.93 4.92 -0.81
N ASP A 101 -1.81 5.77 0.22
CA ASP A 101 -0.61 5.94 1.00
C ASP A 101 -0.36 4.73 1.92
N ALA A 102 -1.42 4.17 2.52
CA ALA A 102 -1.35 2.91 3.27
C ALA A 102 -0.89 1.74 2.40
N PHE A 103 -1.48 1.60 1.21
CA PHE A 103 -1.01 0.61 0.23
C PHE A 103 0.44 0.89 -0.19
N GLY A 104 0.82 2.15 -0.40
CA GLY A 104 2.17 2.55 -0.80
C GLY A 104 3.23 2.09 0.20
N VAL A 105 3.02 2.34 1.49
CA VAL A 105 3.90 1.86 2.56
C VAL A 105 3.92 0.33 2.63
N PHE A 106 2.75 -0.32 2.62
CA PHE A 106 2.67 -1.79 2.62
C PHE A 106 3.40 -2.42 1.45
N ALA A 107 3.23 -1.85 0.26
CA ALA A 107 3.85 -2.34 -0.97
C ALA A 107 5.35 -2.07 -1.02
N HIS A 108 5.90 -1.17 -0.20
CA HIS A 108 7.29 -0.72 -0.32
C HIS A 108 8.30 -1.85 -0.07
N SER A 109 8.07 -2.68 0.95
CA SER A 109 9.03 -3.70 1.38
C SER A 109 8.50 -5.13 1.33
N ARG A 110 7.29 -5.36 0.80
CA ARG A 110 6.72 -6.71 0.76
C ARG A 110 7.47 -7.61 -0.21
N GLU A 111 7.65 -8.87 0.16
CA GLU A 111 8.26 -9.90 -0.69
C GLU A 111 7.26 -10.99 -1.11
N SER A 112 6.14 -11.08 -0.38
CA SER A 112 5.05 -12.03 -0.59
C SER A 112 3.69 -11.33 -0.42
N ILE A 113 2.64 -11.96 -0.94
CA ILE A 113 1.27 -11.45 -0.81
C ILE A 113 0.39 -12.55 -0.23
N ASP A 114 -0.24 -12.25 0.90
CA ASP A 114 -1.32 -13.01 1.52
C ASP A 114 -2.55 -12.09 1.69
N GLY A 115 -3.71 -12.69 1.93
CA GLY A 115 -4.99 -12.02 2.19
C GLY A 115 -5.60 -12.39 3.54
N ALA A 116 -4.84 -12.98 4.46
CA ALA A 116 -5.35 -13.38 5.78
C ALA A 116 -5.75 -12.18 6.66
N PHE A 117 -5.15 -11.00 6.44
CA PHE A 117 -5.44 -9.78 7.18
C PHE A 117 -5.64 -8.59 6.24
N GLY A 118 -6.53 -7.69 6.63
CA GLY A 118 -6.75 -6.45 5.90
C GLY A 118 -7.19 -6.69 4.45
N GLN A 119 -6.59 -5.92 3.53
CA GLN A 119 -6.74 -6.02 2.08
C GLN A 119 -5.47 -6.51 1.39
N GLY A 120 -4.57 -7.12 2.17
CA GLY A 120 -3.24 -7.53 1.77
C GLY A 120 -2.35 -7.55 3.00
N SER A 121 -1.69 -8.68 3.21
CA SER A 121 -0.84 -8.91 4.35
C SER A 121 0.42 -9.69 3.99
N GLU A 122 1.42 -9.60 4.84
CA GLU A 122 2.62 -10.43 4.81
C GLU A 122 2.99 -10.82 6.25
N TYR A 123 3.39 -12.08 6.43
CA TYR A 123 3.97 -12.52 7.69
C TYR A 123 5.31 -13.20 7.43
N ALA A 124 6.38 -12.61 7.95
CA ALA A 124 7.74 -13.14 7.81
C ALA A 124 8.55 -12.87 9.09
N ALA A 125 9.25 -13.90 9.58
CA ALA A 125 10.19 -13.81 10.69
C ALA A 125 9.66 -13.07 11.95
N GLY A 126 8.40 -13.32 12.31
CA GLY A 126 7.75 -12.70 13.48
C GLY A 126 7.15 -11.31 13.25
N LEU A 127 7.23 -10.76 12.02
CA LEU A 127 6.60 -9.50 11.64
C LEU A 127 5.36 -9.78 10.79
N LEU A 128 4.18 -9.40 11.30
CA LEU A 128 2.96 -9.27 10.50
C LEU A 128 2.83 -7.83 10.01
N THR A 129 2.72 -7.62 8.71
CA THR A 129 2.30 -6.34 8.13
C THR A 129 1.00 -6.51 7.36
N PHE A 130 0.13 -5.51 7.40
CA PHE A 130 -1.04 -5.45 6.52
C PHE A 130 -1.50 -4.02 6.35
N TRP A 131 -2.38 -3.80 5.38
CA TRP A 131 -3.08 -2.54 5.22
C TRP A 131 -4.58 -2.76 5.11
N LYS A 132 -5.38 -1.79 5.54
CA LYS A 132 -6.82 -1.74 5.34
C LYS A 132 -7.31 -0.31 5.43
N ASP A 133 -8.03 0.14 4.40
CA ASP A 133 -8.35 1.55 4.21
C ASP A 133 -7.09 2.42 4.35
N ARG A 134 -7.16 3.55 5.06
CA ARG A 134 -6.04 4.48 5.29
C ARG A 134 -4.98 3.99 6.28
N TYR A 135 -5.12 2.78 6.82
CA TYR A 135 -4.26 2.28 7.87
C TYR A 135 -3.25 1.25 7.36
N TYR A 136 -1.99 1.45 7.71
CA TYR A 136 -0.93 0.45 7.63
C TYR A 136 -0.63 -0.06 9.04
N VAL A 137 -0.48 -1.37 9.22
CA VAL A 137 -0.29 -2.00 10.53
C VAL A 137 0.92 -2.90 10.48
N ALA A 138 1.76 -2.82 11.51
CA ALA A 138 2.91 -3.70 11.73
C ALA A 138 2.83 -4.28 13.14
N ILE A 139 3.02 -5.60 13.27
CA ILE A 139 3.05 -6.29 14.55
C ILE A 139 4.31 -7.16 14.61
N LEU A 140 5.26 -6.76 15.44
CA LEU A 140 6.55 -7.42 15.56
C LEU A 140 6.64 -8.21 16.87
N ALA A 141 6.99 -9.49 16.74
CA ALA A 141 7.30 -10.36 17.85
C ALA A 141 8.65 -11.07 17.60
N TYR A 142 9.72 -10.56 18.22
CA TYR A 142 11.06 -11.12 18.09
C TYR A 142 11.57 -11.71 19.42
N PRO A 143 12.30 -12.83 19.42
CA PRO A 143 12.35 -13.81 18.32
C PRO A 143 10.97 -14.44 18.10
N GLU A 144 10.73 -14.93 16.88
CA GLU A 144 9.50 -15.64 16.52
C GLU A 144 9.36 -16.96 17.30
N THR A 145 8.17 -17.20 17.86
CA THR A 145 7.77 -18.51 18.40
C THR A 145 6.32 -18.79 18.01
N PRO A 146 5.88 -20.07 18.00
CA PRO A 146 4.47 -20.40 17.71
C PRO A 146 3.49 -19.66 18.62
N ALA A 147 3.78 -19.58 19.93
CA ALA A 147 2.93 -18.87 20.89
C ALA A 147 2.86 -17.36 20.63
N LYS A 148 3.99 -16.72 20.29
CA LYS A 148 4.01 -15.30 19.92
C LYS A 148 3.25 -15.04 18.62
N LYS A 149 3.38 -15.94 17.64
CA LYS A 149 2.66 -15.86 16.36
C LYS A 149 1.14 -15.88 16.55
N ASP A 150 0.64 -16.73 17.44
CA ASP A 150 -0.79 -16.78 17.74
C ASP A 150 -1.31 -15.45 18.30
N VAL A 151 -0.54 -14.83 19.21
CA VAL A 151 -0.84 -13.49 19.76
C VAL A 151 -0.80 -12.41 18.67
N VAL A 152 0.24 -12.41 17.84
CA VAL A 152 0.36 -11.49 16.69
C VAL A 152 -0.86 -11.60 15.78
N PHE A 153 -1.32 -12.82 15.47
CA PHE A 153 -2.49 -13.05 14.63
C PHE A 153 -3.80 -12.66 15.31
N GLU A 154 -3.93 -12.84 16.63
CA GLU A 154 -5.10 -12.37 17.38
C GLU A 154 -5.19 -10.84 17.39
N LEU A 155 -4.08 -10.15 17.63
CA LEU A 155 -4.00 -8.69 17.57
C LEU A 155 -4.29 -8.18 16.15
N GLY A 156 -3.71 -8.82 15.13
CA GLY A 156 -3.95 -8.49 13.72
C GLY A 156 -5.43 -8.59 13.34
N ARG A 157 -6.13 -9.66 13.76
CA ARG A 157 -7.58 -9.81 13.52
C ARG A 157 -8.39 -8.74 14.26
N THR A 158 -8.00 -8.42 15.50
CA THR A 158 -8.65 -7.38 16.29
C THR A 158 -8.59 -6.03 15.58
N VAL A 159 -7.40 -5.64 15.12
CA VAL A 159 -7.20 -4.36 14.42
C VAL A 159 -7.89 -4.35 13.05
N ALA A 160 -7.73 -5.41 12.25
CA ALA A 160 -8.39 -5.50 10.94
C ALA A 160 -9.93 -5.49 11.05
N GLY A 161 -10.50 -6.10 12.09
CA GLY A 161 -11.93 -6.11 12.38
C GLY A 161 -12.45 -4.75 12.89
N ALA A 162 -11.59 -3.93 13.49
CA ALA A 162 -11.93 -2.58 13.95
C ALA A 162 -12.00 -1.55 12.80
N ILE A 163 -11.47 -1.87 11.62
CA ILE A 163 -11.55 -1.01 10.43
C ILE A 163 -12.73 -1.51 9.59
N PRO A 164 -13.86 -0.78 9.53
CA PRO A 164 -15.12 -1.31 8.98
C PRO A 164 -15.15 -1.36 7.45
N VAL A 165 -14.33 -0.52 6.79
CA VAL A 165 -14.32 -0.36 5.34
C VAL A 165 -13.00 -0.82 4.75
N GLU A 166 -13.05 -1.18 3.47
CA GLU A 166 -11.88 -1.36 2.63
C GLU A 166 -11.62 -0.06 1.85
N GLY A 167 -10.35 0.25 1.61
CA GLY A 167 -9.92 1.38 0.80
C GLY A 167 -9.62 0.99 -0.65
N ALA A 168 -9.83 1.93 -1.58
CA ALA A 168 -9.48 1.69 -2.97
C ALA A 168 -7.95 1.60 -3.16
N LEU A 169 -7.52 0.83 -4.16
CA LEU A 169 -6.15 0.88 -4.66
C LEU A 169 -5.91 2.16 -5.49
N PRO A 170 -4.68 2.69 -5.55
CA PRO A 170 -4.34 3.81 -6.42
C PRO A 170 -4.75 3.54 -7.89
N PRO A 171 -5.55 4.40 -8.53
CA PRO A 171 -6.09 4.15 -9.88
C PRO A 171 -5.02 3.91 -10.95
N VAL A 172 -3.84 4.52 -10.80
CA VAL A 172 -2.70 4.34 -11.71
C VAL A 172 -2.21 2.87 -11.77
N LEU A 173 -2.42 2.07 -10.72
CA LEU A 173 -2.06 0.66 -10.71
C LEU A 173 -2.89 -0.18 -11.67
N ALA A 174 -4.15 0.20 -11.90
CA ALA A 174 -5.05 -0.51 -12.81
C ALA A 174 -4.61 -0.43 -14.28
N LEU A 175 -3.66 0.46 -14.58
CA LEU A 175 -3.08 0.64 -15.91
C LEU A 175 -1.90 -0.31 -16.18
N LEU A 176 -1.37 -0.97 -15.15
CA LEU A 176 -0.32 -1.98 -15.30
C LEU A 176 -0.90 -3.20 -16.04
N PRO A 177 -0.33 -3.62 -17.18
CA PRO A 177 -0.76 -4.84 -17.85
C PRO A 177 -0.56 -6.06 -16.94
N PRO A 178 -1.55 -6.96 -16.78
CA PRO A 178 -1.42 -8.10 -15.87
C PRO A 178 -0.54 -9.23 -16.44
N GLU A 179 -0.41 -9.31 -17.76
CA GLU A 179 0.36 -10.36 -18.41
C GLU A 179 1.85 -10.24 -18.06
N ASN A 180 2.43 -11.33 -17.53
CA ASN A 180 3.84 -11.43 -17.13
C ASN A 180 4.29 -10.50 -15.99
N LEU A 181 3.34 -9.82 -15.32
CA LEU A 181 3.60 -9.00 -14.14
C LEU A 181 3.95 -9.92 -12.95
N ILE A 182 4.98 -9.55 -12.19
CA ILE A 182 5.30 -10.17 -10.90
C ILE A 182 4.49 -9.43 -9.82
N PRO A 183 3.46 -10.05 -9.22
CA PRO A 183 2.52 -9.34 -8.33
C PRO A 183 3.17 -8.63 -7.14
N GLU A 184 4.19 -9.25 -6.54
CA GLU A 184 4.90 -8.77 -5.36
C GLU A 184 5.70 -7.49 -5.67
N SER A 185 6.07 -7.28 -6.95
CA SER A 185 6.84 -6.12 -7.42
C SER A 185 6.01 -4.88 -7.75
N VAL A 186 4.70 -4.90 -7.47
CA VAL A 186 3.81 -3.78 -7.73
C VAL A 186 3.95 -2.74 -6.61
N HIS A 187 4.57 -1.62 -6.91
CA HIS A 187 4.80 -0.52 -5.98
C HIS A 187 4.02 0.73 -6.37
N PHE A 188 3.62 1.51 -5.37
CA PHE A 188 3.02 2.83 -5.52
C PHE A 188 3.85 3.86 -4.75
N PHE A 189 4.10 5.03 -5.33
CA PHE A 189 4.79 6.14 -4.67
C PHE A 189 4.46 7.48 -5.34
N HIS A 190 4.71 8.56 -4.61
CA HIS A 190 4.62 9.94 -5.12
C HIS A 190 5.82 10.78 -4.65
N HIS A 191 6.95 10.12 -4.39
CA HIS A 191 8.25 10.75 -4.16
C HIS A 191 9.32 10.02 -4.97
N TYR A 192 10.11 10.78 -5.74
CA TYR A 192 11.02 10.22 -6.76
C TYR A 192 12.10 9.29 -6.19
N VAL A 193 12.50 9.49 -4.93
CA VAL A 193 13.59 8.72 -4.29
C VAL A 193 13.27 7.22 -4.25
N TRP A 194 11.98 6.86 -4.12
CA TRP A 194 11.57 5.46 -4.01
C TRP A 194 11.71 4.69 -5.31
N LEU A 195 11.72 5.36 -6.45
CA LEU A 195 12.06 4.70 -7.72
C LEU A 195 13.42 4.01 -7.62
N ASN A 196 14.41 4.68 -7.02
CA ASN A 196 15.77 4.16 -6.90
C ASN A 196 15.91 3.00 -5.91
N SER A 197 14.96 2.82 -4.97
CA SER A 197 14.92 1.63 -4.11
C SER A 197 14.57 0.35 -4.89
N PHE A 198 13.85 0.49 -6.01
CA PHE A 198 13.38 -0.65 -6.81
C PHE A 198 14.17 -0.83 -8.12
N TYR A 199 14.54 0.28 -8.75
CA TYR A 199 15.34 0.32 -9.96
C TYR A 199 16.06 1.67 -10.04
N PHE A 200 17.38 1.66 -9.92
CA PHE A 200 18.18 2.88 -10.02
C PHE A 200 18.08 3.49 -11.42
N VAL A 201 17.56 4.71 -11.51
CA VAL A 201 17.48 5.47 -12.78
C VAL A 201 18.47 6.62 -12.80
N SER A 202 18.43 7.47 -11.77
CA SER A 202 19.27 8.65 -11.63
C SER A 202 19.20 9.17 -10.19
N ASN A 203 20.23 9.88 -9.74
CA ASN A 203 20.16 10.64 -8.49
C ASN A 203 19.21 11.85 -8.60
N ASP A 204 18.96 12.33 -9.81
CA ASP A 204 18.07 13.46 -10.09
C ASP A 204 16.62 13.00 -10.28
N ASN A 205 15.68 13.90 -10.01
CA ASN A 205 14.26 13.71 -10.33
C ASN A 205 13.97 13.88 -11.83
N VAL A 206 14.46 12.94 -12.65
CA VAL A 206 14.40 12.99 -14.13
C VAL A 206 12.99 12.84 -14.72
N LEU A 207 12.01 12.54 -13.87
CA LEU A 207 10.60 12.42 -14.23
C LEU A 207 9.73 13.47 -13.52
N ASN A 208 10.31 14.44 -12.80
CA ASN A 208 9.55 15.43 -12.04
C ASN A 208 8.45 14.81 -11.15
N ILE A 209 8.73 13.66 -10.52
CA ILE A 209 7.81 13.01 -9.59
C ILE A 209 7.78 13.82 -8.30
N ALA A 210 6.61 14.34 -7.95
CA ALA A 210 6.31 15.12 -6.76
C ALA A 210 5.07 14.55 -6.05
N GLY A 211 4.69 15.15 -4.92
CA GLY A 211 3.60 14.64 -4.07
C GLY A 211 2.23 14.53 -4.77
N ASP A 212 1.99 15.26 -5.86
CA ASP A 212 0.77 15.23 -6.66
C ASP A 212 0.91 14.42 -7.97
N THR A 213 1.99 13.67 -8.15
CA THR A 213 2.22 12.81 -9.31
C THR A 213 2.27 11.33 -8.89
N PRO A 214 1.11 10.66 -8.77
CA PRO A 214 1.08 9.25 -8.41
C PRO A 214 1.82 8.40 -9.44
N ALA A 215 2.71 7.54 -8.96
CA ALA A 215 3.50 6.63 -9.75
C ALA A 215 3.23 5.17 -9.37
N ALA A 216 3.14 4.31 -10.38
CA ALA A 216 3.03 2.87 -10.27
C ALA A 216 4.23 2.21 -10.95
N LEU A 217 4.88 1.28 -10.27
CA LEU A 217 5.98 0.49 -10.81
C LEU A 217 5.61 -0.99 -10.75
N GLY A 218 5.88 -1.73 -11.82
CA GLY A 218 5.77 -3.18 -11.85
C GLY A 218 6.96 -3.82 -12.56
N ARG A 219 7.42 -4.97 -12.04
CA ARG A 219 8.44 -5.79 -12.69
C ARG A 219 7.79 -6.90 -13.50
N TYR A 220 8.27 -7.09 -14.71
CA TYR A 220 7.78 -8.08 -15.66
C TYR A 220 8.85 -9.11 -15.95
N ARG A 221 8.45 -10.35 -16.21
CA ARG A 221 9.35 -11.42 -16.66
C ARG A 221 8.86 -12.02 -17.97
N GLN A 222 9.61 -11.80 -19.05
CA GLN A 222 9.27 -12.31 -20.38
C GLN A 222 10.50 -12.95 -21.02
N ALA A 223 10.34 -14.16 -21.57
CA ALA A 223 11.40 -14.91 -22.25
C ALA A 223 12.72 -14.99 -21.44
N GLY A 224 12.63 -15.16 -20.13
CA GLY A 224 13.78 -15.26 -19.22
C GLY A 224 14.44 -13.92 -18.84
N ALA A 225 14.02 -12.79 -19.42
CA ALA A 225 14.49 -11.46 -19.06
C ALA A 225 13.50 -10.77 -18.12
N ALA A 226 14.01 -10.02 -17.13
CA ALA A 226 13.21 -9.15 -16.29
C ALA A 226 13.40 -7.67 -16.67
N PHE A 227 12.31 -6.90 -16.67
CA PHE A 227 12.32 -5.46 -16.96
C PHE A 227 11.22 -4.78 -16.15
N TYR A 228 11.22 -3.45 -16.13
CA TYR A 228 10.29 -2.65 -15.32
C TYR A 228 9.42 -1.78 -16.21
N LEU A 229 8.17 -1.59 -15.81
CA LEU A 229 7.26 -0.58 -16.34
C LEU A 229 6.92 0.39 -15.20
N LEU A 230 7.20 1.67 -15.43
CA LEU A 230 6.80 2.77 -14.58
C LEU A 230 5.71 3.57 -15.28
N LEU A 231 4.62 3.85 -14.56
CA LEU A 231 3.55 4.72 -14.97
C LEU A 231 3.50 5.91 -14.02
N VAL A 232 3.53 7.13 -14.54
CA VAL A 232 3.41 8.36 -13.74
C VAL A 232 2.28 9.20 -14.32
N ARG A 233 1.26 9.46 -13.50
CA ARG A 233 0.15 10.35 -13.86
C ARG A 233 0.45 11.73 -13.29
N TYR A 234 0.46 12.74 -14.15
CA TYR A 234 0.66 14.14 -13.78
C TYR A 234 -0.70 14.83 -13.68
N PRO A 235 -0.83 15.92 -12.92
CA PRO A 235 -2.10 16.63 -12.85
C PRO A 235 -2.50 17.36 -14.14
N ASP A 236 -1.55 17.55 -15.07
CA ASP A 236 -1.82 18.14 -16.37
C ASP A 236 -0.84 17.66 -17.45
N SER A 237 -1.25 17.85 -18.71
CA SER A 237 -0.48 17.41 -19.87
C SER A 237 0.84 18.17 -20.05
N ALA A 238 0.94 19.41 -19.56
CA ALA A 238 2.16 20.21 -19.69
C ALA A 238 3.27 19.67 -18.78
N ARG A 239 2.94 19.29 -17.53
CA ARG A 239 3.86 18.62 -16.61
C ARG A 239 4.30 17.26 -17.12
N ALA A 240 3.37 16.46 -17.66
CA ALA A 240 3.72 15.20 -18.31
C ALA A 240 4.66 15.41 -19.50
N ALA A 241 4.47 16.48 -20.29
CA ALA A 241 5.35 16.82 -21.41
C ALA A 241 6.75 17.24 -20.93
N ALA A 242 6.84 18.05 -19.88
CA ALA A 242 8.11 18.47 -19.28
C ALA A 242 8.91 17.28 -18.73
N ALA A 243 8.25 16.37 -18.00
CA ALA A 243 8.88 15.15 -17.51
C ALA A 243 9.36 14.23 -18.64
N ALA A 244 8.54 14.05 -19.69
CA ALA A 244 8.92 13.27 -20.85
C ALA A 244 10.11 13.87 -21.61
N ALA A 245 10.20 15.20 -21.70
CA ALA A 245 11.33 15.88 -22.33
C ALA A 245 12.62 15.70 -21.51
N LEU A 246 12.53 15.91 -20.19
CA LEU A 246 13.67 15.75 -19.28
C LEU A 246 14.21 14.32 -19.30
N PHE A 247 13.33 13.32 -19.24
CA PHE A 247 13.72 11.92 -19.32
C PHE A 247 14.40 11.57 -20.65
N ARG A 248 13.89 12.08 -21.78
CA ARG A 248 14.52 11.87 -23.09
C ARG A 248 15.93 12.47 -23.13
N GLU A 249 16.10 13.66 -22.60
CA GLU A 249 17.40 14.34 -22.55
C GLU A 249 18.38 13.57 -21.66
N LYS A 250 17.99 13.24 -20.42
CA LYS A 250 18.90 12.70 -19.40
C LYS A 250 19.14 11.20 -19.49
N ILE A 251 18.15 10.42 -19.92
CA ILE A 251 18.20 8.95 -19.88
C ILE A 251 18.32 8.34 -21.28
N LEU A 252 17.63 8.91 -22.28
CA LEU A 252 17.57 8.33 -23.62
C LEU A 252 18.55 9.00 -24.61
N ASN A 253 19.49 9.83 -24.15
CA ASN A 253 20.45 10.57 -24.99
C ASN A 253 19.77 11.32 -26.14
N ALA A 254 18.59 11.91 -25.88
CA ALA A 254 17.76 12.62 -26.85
C ALA A 254 17.34 11.79 -28.09
N ALA A 255 17.22 10.46 -27.95
CA ALA A 255 16.77 9.60 -29.04
C ALA A 255 15.37 9.99 -29.55
N PRO A 256 15.21 10.23 -30.87
CA PRO A 256 13.98 10.80 -31.44
C PRO A 256 12.79 9.83 -31.42
N ASP A 257 13.03 8.52 -31.40
CA ASP A 257 12.00 7.48 -31.37
C ASP A 257 11.55 7.11 -29.94
N GLY A 258 12.09 7.79 -28.92
CA GLY A 258 11.76 7.55 -27.52
C GLY A 258 12.32 6.24 -26.97
N LEU A 259 13.36 5.68 -27.60
CA LEU A 259 14.05 4.47 -27.19
C LEU A 259 15.54 4.73 -27.02
N GLY A 260 16.14 4.21 -25.96
CA GLY A 260 17.56 4.38 -25.68
C GLY A 260 18.18 3.09 -25.17
N LYS A 261 19.41 2.81 -25.62
CA LYS A 261 20.22 1.74 -25.05
C LYS A 261 21.00 2.30 -23.85
N LEU A 262 20.85 1.66 -22.70
CA LEU A 262 21.52 2.01 -21.45
C LEU A 262 22.97 1.47 -21.44
N SER A 263 23.77 1.95 -20.49
CA SER A 263 25.19 1.58 -20.36
C SER A 263 25.42 0.10 -20.07
N ASP A 264 24.45 -0.59 -19.46
CA ASP A 264 24.45 -2.03 -19.19
C ASP A 264 24.04 -2.87 -20.42
N GLY A 265 23.78 -2.22 -21.56
CA GLY A 265 23.36 -2.84 -22.80
C GLY A 265 21.86 -3.16 -22.89
N ARG A 266 21.08 -2.90 -21.83
CA ARG A 266 19.62 -3.03 -21.82
C ARG A 266 18.95 -1.83 -22.49
N TRP A 267 17.66 -1.95 -22.76
CA TRP A 267 16.88 -0.92 -23.42
C TRP A 267 15.90 -0.26 -22.45
N ALA A 268 15.77 1.05 -22.62
CA ALA A 268 14.74 1.86 -22.00
C ALA A 268 13.92 2.58 -23.07
N GLY A 269 12.75 3.05 -22.69
CA GLY A 269 11.97 3.94 -23.54
C GLY A 269 10.82 4.57 -22.83
N LEU A 270 10.23 5.57 -23.47
CA LEU A 270 9.18 6.38 -22.88
C LEU A 270 8.09 6.70 -23.90
N ARG A 271 6.84 6.66 -23.45
CA ARG A 271 5.67 7.16 -24.17
C ARG A 271 4.83 8.05 -23.28
N ARG A 272 4.39 9.18 -23.82
CA ARG A 272 3.43 10.07 -23.17
C ARG A 272 2.08 10.00 -23.88
N ARG A 273 1.00 9.97 -23.12
CA ARG A 273 -0.38 10.12 -23.60
C ARG A 273 -1.13 11.06 -22.67
N GLY A 274 -1.52 12.23 -23.16
CA GLY A 274 -2.16 13.26 -22.32
C GLY A 274 -1.28 13.63 -21.13
N ASP A 275 -1.78 13.32 -19.93
CA ASP A 275 -1.18 13.54 -18.62
C ASP A 275 -0.48 12.28 -18.04
N LEU A 276 -0.41 11.18 -18.78
CA LEU A 276 0.28 9.95 -18.39
C LEU A 276 1.63 9.82 -19.10
N VAL A 277 2.66 9.46 -18.35
CA VAL A 277 3.95 9.01 -18.88
C VAL A 277 4.13 7.54 -18.50
N ALA A 278 4.40 6.70 -19.50
CA ALA A 278 4.84 5.33 -19.34
C ALA A 278 6.32 5.23 -19.71
N ALA A 279 7.14 4.67 -18.84
CA ALA A 279 8.55 4.41 -19.06
C ALA A 279 8.87 2.94 -18.83
N VAL A 280 9.67 2.35 -19.72
CA VAL A 280 10.17 0.97 -19.59
C VAL A 280 11.66 1.03 -19.32
N PHE A 281 12.14 0.19 -18.42
CA PHE A 281 13.55 0.10 -18.06
C PHE A 281 14.06 -1.34 -18.08
N GLY A 282 15.33 -1.52 -18.46
CA GLY A 282 16.00 -2.81 -18.36
C GLY A 282 15.45 -3.88 -19.31
N ALA A 283 14.82 -3.50 -20.43
CA ALA A 283 14.33 -4.44 -21.42
C ALA A 283 15.47 -5.11 -22.21
N PRO A 284 15.31 -6.35 -22.71
CA PRO A 284 16.37 -7.03 -23.47
C PRO A 284 16.61 -6.40 -24.85
N ASP A 285 15.58 -5.81 -25.47
CA ASP A 285 15.61 -5.30 -26.83
C ASP A 285 14.57 -4.17 -27.06
N PRO A 286 14.67 -3.40 -28.16
CA PRO A 286 13.72 -2.33 -28.47
C PRO A 286 12.29 -2.81 -28.70
N ALA A 287 12.13 -4.04 -29.22
CA ALA A 287 10.82 -4.60 -29.55
C ALA A 287 10.01 -4.85 -28.27
N SER A 288 10.66 -5.34 -27.22
CA SER A 288 10.10 -5.55 -25.89
C SER A 288 9.63 -4.22 -25.27
N VAL A 289 10.41 -3.15 -25.42
CA VAL A 289 10.00 -1.81 -24.97
C VAL A 289 8.75 -1.34 -25.70
N LYS A 290 8.74 -1.40 -27.03
CA LYS A 290 7.57 -0.98 -27.84
C LYS A 290 6.33 -1.80 -27.48
N ALA A 291 6.46 -3.12 -27.43
CA ALA A 291 5.37 -4.02 -27.10
C ALA A 291 4.75 -3.71 -25.73
N MET A 292 5.56 -3.39 -24.71
CA MET A 292 5.03 -3.00 -23.40
C MET A 292 4.34 -1.64 -23.45
N LEU A 293 4.93 -0.63 -24.09
CA LEU A 293 4.33 0.70 -24.22
C LEU A 293 3.04 0.72 -25.07
N ASP A 294 2.88 -0.23 -25.99
CA ASP A 294 1.67 -0.42 -26.80
C ASP A 294 0.50 -0.99 -25.98
N LYS A 295 0.77 -1.73 -24.89
CA LYS A 295 -0.27 -2.27 -23.99
C LYS A 295 -0.90 -1.20 -23.09
N ILE A 296 -0.26 -0.05 -22.92
CA ILE A 296 -0.74 1.02 -22.03
C ILE A 296 -1.90 1.74 -22.71
N LYS A 297 -3.08 1.64 -22.08
CA LYS A 297 -4.31 2.31 -22.49
C LYS A 297 -4.36 3.74 -21.93
N ASP A 298 -5.22 4.56 -22.51
CA ASP A 298 -5.45 5.95 -22.10
C ASP A 298 -6.10 6.02 -20.69
#